data_AF-A0A4S0L678-F1
#
_entry.id   AF-A0A4S0L678-F1
#
_cell.length_a   1.000
_cell.length_b   1.000
_cell.length_c   1.000
_cell.angle_alpha   90.00
_cell.angle_beta   90.00
_cell.angle_gamma   90.00
#
_symmetry.space_group_name_H-M   'P 1'
#
loop_
_entity.id
_entity.type
_entity.pdbx_description
1 polymer ?
#
loop_
_entity_poly.entity_id
_entity_poly.type
_entity_poly.pdbx_seq_one_letter_code
_entity_poly.pdbx_strand_id
1 'polypeptide(L)'
;MRLKSLAVLAALALSTAVSGCSTIGGQLFTNNYGAMTDAGYQLPRIPIEKVPARFHRQEVRYDTSEKPGTIIVDTQNKFLYFIEGDGMAVRYGIGVGREGFEWHGTAHIALKREWPTWTPPSQMIRRQPELAKFAGGMEPGLMNPLGARAMYLFNKGGDMGYRLHGSPEWFSIGKAMSSGCIRLMNQDIIDLYDRTSVGAKVIVM
;
A
#
# COMPACT_ATOMS: atom_id res chain seq x y z
N MET A 1 79.38 -26.12 -30.85
CA MET A 1 78.55 -24.90 -31.08
C MET A 1 77.29 -25.04 -30.23
N ARG A 2 77.19 -24.41 -29.05
CA ARG A 2 76.50 -23.11 -28.81
C ARG A 2 75.21 -23.01 -29.64
N LEU A 3 74.02 -23.00 -29.04
CA LEU A 3 73.52 -21.85 -28.29
C LEU A 3 72.41 -22.24 -27.28
N LYS A 4 72.39 -21.53 -26.16
CA LYS A 4 71.38 -21.60 -25.09
C LYS A 4 70.11 -20.87 -25.53
N SER A 5 68.94 -21.36 -25.13
CA SER A 5 67.71 -20.55 -25.09
C SER A 5 67.10 -20.66 -23.69
N LEU A 6 67.02 -19.50 -23.05
CA LEU A 6 66.42 -19.24 -21.75
C LEU A 6 64.89 -19.20 -21.84
N ALA A 7 64.26 -19.77 -20.81
CA ALA A 7 63.10 -19.31 -20.04
C ALA A 7 61.98 -18.50 -20.71
N VAL A 8 60.73 -18.91 -20.46
CA VAL A 8 59.72 -18.08 -19.74
C VAL A 8 58.79 -19.00 -18.94
N LEU A 9 58.78 -18.83 -17.61
CA LEU A 9 57.73 -19.31 -16.72
C LEU A 9 56.47 -18.46 -16.93
N ALA A 10 55.31 -19.09 -17.07
CA ALA A 10 54.03 -18.46 -16.80
C ALA A 10 53.31 -19.29 -15.71
N ALA A 11 53.43 -18.85 -14.46
CA ALA A 11 52.67 -19.36 -13.34
C ALA A 11 51.24 -18.81 -13.43
N LEU A 12 50.25 -19.68 -13.65
CA LEU A 12 48.84 -19.32 -13.68
C LEU A 12 48.31 -19.28 -12.24
N ALA A 13 48.29 -18.10 -11.64
CA ALA A 13 47.70 -17.86 -10.31
C ALA A 13 46.25 -17.36 -10.44
N LEU A 14 45.35 -18.14 -9.84
CA LEU A 14 44.03 -17.83 -9.25
C LEU A 14 43.24 -16.59 -9.71
N SER A 15 41.99 -16.84 -10.09
CA SER A 15 40.85 -16.00 -9.66
C SER A 15 39.55 -16.78 -9.75
N THR A 16 39.19 -17.50 -8.67
CA THR A 16 37.81 -17.94 -8.44
C THR A 16 36.98 -16.70 -8.13
N ALA A 17 36.25 -16.19 -9.12
CA ALA A 17 35.23 -15.18 -8.89
C ALA A 17 34.05 -15.86 -8.18
N VAL A 18 33.96 -15.66 -6.86
CA VAL A 18 32.72 -15.93 -6.10
C VAL A 18 31.77 -14.78 -6.45
N SER A 19 30.90 -15.00 -7.43
CA SER A 19 29.78 -14.11 -7.71
C SER A 19 28.77 -14.22 -6.57
N GLY A 20 28.97 -13.41 -5.52
CA GLY A 20 27.99 -13.19 -4.46
C GLY A 20 26.81 -12.37 -5.00
N CYS A 21 25.73 -13.04 -5.37
CA CYS A 21 24.45 -12.38 -5.61
C CYS A 21 23.77 -12.16 -4.25
N SER A 22 24.05 -11.04 -3.60
CA SER A 22 23.33 -10.62 -2.40
C SER A 22 21.95 -10.09 -2.79
N THR A 23 20.94 -10.96 -2.85
CA THR A 23 19.53 -10.55 -2.91
C THR A 23 19.07 -10.17 -1.50
N ILE A 24 19.51 -9.02 -1.00
CA ILE A 24 18.86 -8.35 0.14
C ILE A 24 18.27 -7.06 -0.40
N GLY A 25 16.99 -7.11 -0.74
CA GLY A 25 16.22 -5.97 -1.23
C GLY A 25 15.03 -6.46 -2.03
N GLY A 26 13.84 -6.36 -1.44
CA GLY A 26 12.60 -6.87 -2.00
C GLY A 26 12.34 -6.44 -3.45
N GLN A 27 11.54 -7.23 -4.17
CA GLN A 27 11.11 -6.87 -5.51
C GLN A 27 10.46 -5.48 -5.50
N LEU A 28 11.09 -4.53 -6.18
CA LEU A 28 10.49 -3.23 -6.45
C LEU A 28 9.47 -3.40 -7.58
N PHE A 29 8.21 -3.17 -7.25
CA PHE A 29 7.07 -3.23 -8.17
C PHE A 29 7.04 -2.05 -9.14
N THR A 30 8.03 -1.91 -10.02
CA THR A 30 8.17 -0.72 -10.89
C THR A 30 7.08 -0.61 -11.95
N ASN A 31 6.49 -1.72 -12.41
CA ASN A 31 5.39 -1.71 -13.39
C ASN A 31 3.99 -1.54 -12.77
N ASN A 32 3.86 -1.57 -11.43
CA ASN A 32 2.56 -1.65 -10.78
C ASN A 32 1.86 -0.29 -10.61
N TYR A 33 2.54 0.80 -10.99
CA TYR A 33 2.03 2.17 -10.90
C TYR A 33 1.69 2.80 -12.25
N GLY A 34 1.68 1.99 -13.32
CA GLY A 34 1.29 2.41 -14.67
C GLY A 34 -0.17 2.85 -14.77
N ALA A 35 -0.52 3.43 -15.92
CA ALA A 35 -1.92 3.64 -16.28
C ALA A 35 -2.58 2.28 -16.51
N MET A 36 -3.85 2.14 -16.11
CA MET A 36 -4.59 0.89 -16.26
C MET A 36 -6.08 1.16 -16.50
N THR A 37 -6.78 0.17 -17.05
CA THR A 37 -8.25 0.18 -17.13
C THR A 37 -8.80 -0.76 -16.06
N ASP A 38 -9.75 -0.26 -15.28
CA ASP A 38 -10.40 -1.00 -14.21
C ASP A 38 -11.91 -0.70 -14.22
N ALA A 39 -12.74 -1.73 -14.39
CA ALA A 39 -14.21 -1.61 -14.52
C ALA A 39 -14.68 -0.52 -15.52
N GLY A 40 -13.92 -0.31 -16.62
CA GLY A 40 -14.20 0.71 -17.64
C GLY A 40 -13.64 2.10 -17.32
N TYR A 41 -13.12 2.34 -16.12
CA TYR A 41 -12.44 3.58 -15.76
C TYR A 41 -10.96 3.53 -16.19
N GLN A 42 -10.49 4.60 -16.81
CA GLN A 42 -9.08 4.77 -17.16
C GLN A 42 -8.34 5.41 -15.99
N LEU A 43 -7.70 4.58 -15.15
CA LEU A 43 -6.87 5.06 -14.06
C LEU A 43 -5.55 5.60 -14.61
N PRO A 44 -5.20 6.86 -14.28
CA PRO A 44 -3.94 7.43 -14.71
C PRO A 44 -2.75 6.76 -14.00
N ARG A 45 -1.60 6.80 -14.66
CA ARG A 45 -0.31 6.46 -14.05
C ARG A 45 -0.09 7.32 -12.80
N ILE A 46 0.39 6.71 -11.72
CA ILE A 46 0.90 7.47 -10.58
C ILE A 46 2.30 7.98 -10.92
N PRO A 47 2.59 9.29 -10.74
CA PRO A 47 3.94 9.82 -10.84
C PRO A 47 4.76 9.39 -9.61
N ILE A 48 5.09 8.10 -9.56
CA ILE A 48 5.68 7.41 -8.41
C ILE A 48 7.03 8.00 -8.02
N GLU A 49 7.74 8.61 -8.98
CA GLU A 49 8.95 9.40 -8.80
C GLU A 49 8.77 10.60 -7.85
N LYS A 50 7.53 11.08 -7.66
CA LYS A 50 7.20 12.17 -6.72
C LYS A 50 6.76 11.66 -5.34
N VAL A 51 6.62 10.35 -5.18
CA VAL A 51 6.31 9.71 -3.90
C VAL A 51 7.62 9.16 -3.32
N PRO A 52 7.98 9.44 -2.05
CA PRO A 52 9.21 8.90 -1.48
C PRO A 52 9.26 7.38 -1.56
N ALA A 53 10.41 6.83 -1.99
CA ALA A 53 10.56 5.39 -2.30
C ALA A 53 10.18 4.45 -1.14
N ARG A 54 10.34 4.89 0.12
CA ARG A 54 9.91 4.12 1.30
C ARG A 54 8.41 3.78 1.30
N PHE A 55 7.58 4.62 0.67
CA PHE A 55 6.12 4.48 0.61
C PHE A 55 5.63 3.75 -0.64
N HIS A 56 6.53 3.31 -1.52
CA HIS A 56 6.17 2.42 -2.61
C HIS A 56 5.83 1.04 -2.02
N ARG A 57 4.98 0.29 -2.73
CA ARG A 57 4.64 -1.09 -2.38
C ARG A 57 5.89 -1.95 -2.45
N GLN A 58 6.09 -2.77 -1.43
CA GLN A 58 7.28 -3.60 -1.28
C GLN A 58 6.93 -4.89 -0.55
N GLU A 59 7.51 -6.01 -0.97
CA GLU A 59 7.57 -7.20 -0.13
C GLU A 59 8.68 -7.04 0.91
N VAL A 60 8.35 -7.34 2.17
CA VAL A 60 9.27 -7.19 3.30
C VAL A 60 9.18 -8.39 4.22
N ARG A 61 10.27 -8.67 4.94
CA ARG A 61 10.18 -9.56 6.10
C ARG A 61 9.39 -8.85 7.19
N TYR A 62 8.50 -9.58 7.85
CA TYR A 62 7.68 -9.03 8.92
C TYR A 62 7.48 -10.11 9.99
N ASP A 63 8.12 -9.92 11.14
CA ASP A 63 8.00 -10.85 12.27
C ASP A 63 6.70 -10.60 13.02
N THR A 64 5.81 -11.58 13.00
CA THR A 64 4.49 -11.52 13.65
C THR A 64 3.96 -12.90 13.95
N SER A 65 3.12 -12.98 14.98
CA SER A 65 2.31 -14.17 15.29
C SER A 65 0.94 -14.15 14.60
N GLU A 66 0.62 -13.09 13.86
CA GLU A 66 -0.63 -12.98 13.12
C GLU A 66 -0.66 -13.93 11.92
N LYS A 67 -1.86 -14.42 11.59
CA LYS A 67 -2.05 -15.36 10.48
C LYS A 67 -1.94 -14.65 9.13
N PRO A 68 -1.51 -15.35 8.06
CA PRO A 68 -1.62 -14.86 6.69
C PRO A 68 -3.04 -14.36 6.39
N GLY A 69 -3.14 -13.24 5.65
CA GLY A 69 -4.39 -12.54 5.39
C GLY A 69 -4.78 -11.48 6.43
N THR A 70 -4.04 -11.37 7.54
CA THR A 70 -4.21 -10.26 8.50
C THR A 70 -3.66 -8.96 7.89
N ILE A 71 -4.34 -7.84 8.15
CA ILE A 71 -3.86 -6.50 7.83
C ILE A 71 -3.40 -5.81 9.12
N ILE A 72 -2.20 -5.27 9.11
CA ILE A 72 -1.66 -4.45 10.20
C ILE A 72 -1.43 -3.04 9.67
N VAL A 73 -1.98 -2.04 10.35
CA VAL A 73 -1.87 -0.62 10.01
C VAL A 73 -1.04 0.05 11.10
N ASP A 74 0.13 0.54 10.71
CA ASP A 74 1.02 1.34 11.54
C ASP A 74 0.85 2.82 11.16
N THR A 75 0.06 3.53 11.94
CA THR A 75 -0.32 4.92 11.68
C THR A 75 0.83 5.90 11.90
N GLN A 76 1.72 5.59 12.85
CA GLN A 76 2.90 6.38 13.18
C GLN A 76 3.88 6.40 12.01
N ASN A 77 4.25 5.23 11.47
CA ASN A 77 5.19 5.11 10.36
C ASN A 77 4.53 5.25 8.98
N LYS A 78 3.18 5.25 8.96
CA LYS A 78 2.34 5.40 7.76
C LYS A 78 2.55 4.27 6.78
N PHE A 79 2.49 3.06 7.32
CA PHE A 79 2.54 1.81 6.58
C PHE A 79 1.34 0.93 6.88
N LEU A 80 0.92 0.18 5.88
CA LEU A 80 0.00 -0.93 6.02
C LEU A 80 0.72 -2.19 5.55
N TYR A 81 0.55 -3.28 6.28
CA TYR A 81 1.14 -4.58 6.00
C TYR A 81 0.02 -5.59 5.79
N PHE A 82 0.01 -6.26 4.65
CA PHE A 82 -0.78 -7.46 4.43
C PHE A 82 0.10 -8.66 4.72
N ILE A 83 -0.21 -9.40 5.78
CA ILE A 83 0.60 -10.54 6.23
C ILE A 83 0.45 -11.69 5.25
N GLU A 84 1.59 -12.20 4.78
CA GLU A 84 1.68 -13.38 3.93
C GLU A 84 2.22 -14.57 4.74
N GLY A 85 2.52 -15.68 4.07
CA GLY A 85 3.21 -16.82 4.69
C GLY A 85 4.70 -16.54 4.94
N ASP A 86 5.35 -17.49 5.61
CA ASP A 86 6.83 -17.58 5.67
C ASP A 86 7.56 -16.34 6.26
N GLY A 87 6.88 -15.59 7.13
CA GLY A 87 7.44 -14.39 7.77
C GLY A 87 7.58 -13.20 6.82
N MET A 88 6.73 -13.16 5.79
CA MET A 88 6.68 -12.09 4.79
C MET A 88 5.38 -11.28 4.90
N ALA A 89 5.43 -10.05 4.39
CA ALA A 89 4.27 -9.20 4.20
C ALA A 89 4.44 -8.30 2.99
N VAL A 90 3.33 -7.93 2.36
CA VAL A 90 3.29 -6.81 1.42
C VAL A 90 3.08 -5.52 2.21
N ARG A 91 4.04 -4.61 2.14
CA ARG A 91 3.96 -3.27 2.75
C ARG A 91 3.49 -2.25 1.72
N TYR A 92 2.57 -1.39 2.13
CA TYR A 92 2.03 -0.26 1.37
C TYR A 92 2.27 1.04 2.12
N GLY A 93 2.57 2.12 1.41
CA GLY A 93 2.49 3.46 1.97
C GLY A 93 1.04 3.91 2.12
N ILE A 94 0.71 4.54 3.25
CA ILE A 94 -0.64 5.04 3.52
C ILE A 94 -0.68 6.54 3.84
N GLY A 95 -1.81 7.17 3.56
CA GLY A 95 -2.21 8.44 4.17
C GLY A 95 -3.14 8.16 5.35
N VAL A 96 -2.98 8.90 6.44
CA VAL A 96 -3.76 8.71 7.68
C VAL A 96 -4.59 9.93 8.04
N GLY A 97 -5.45 9.76 9.04
CA GLY A 97 -6.20 10.84 9.67
C GLY A 97 -5.29 11.96 10.17
N ARG A 98 -5.82 13.16 10.28
CA ARG A 98 -5.20 14.19 11.12
C ARG A 98 -5.27 13.74 12.58
N GLU A 99 -4.38 14.29 13.40
CA GLU A 99 -4.39 14.05 14.84
C GLU A 99 -5.80 14.24 15.43
N GLY A 100 -6.22 13.30 16.29
CA GLY A 100 -7.57 13.25 16.86
C GLY A 100 -8.63 12.53 16.02
N PHE A 101 -8.30 12.09 14.80
CA PHE A 101 -9.17 11.22 13.97
C PHE A 101 -8.67 9.78 13.86
N GLU A 102 -7.56 9.46 14.53
CA GLU A 102 -6.98 8.12 14.54
C GLU A 102 -7.65 7.26 15.61
N TRP A 103 -7.77 5.96 15.33
CA TRP A 103 -8.24 4.97 16.28
C TRP A 103 -7.26 3.80 16.31
N HIS A 104 -7.17 3.13 17.45
CA HIS A 104 -6.29 1.99 17.66
C HIS A 104 -7.11 0.79 18.14
N GLY A 105 -6.71 -0.42 17.73
CA GLY A 105 -7.36 -1.66 18.14
C GLY A 105 -7.57 -2.64 17.01
N THR A 106 -8.55 -3.54 17.18
CA THR A 106 -8.83 -4.62 16.21
C THR A 106 -10.22 -4.46 15.59
N ALA A 107 -10.28 -4.66 14.28
CA ALA A 107 -11.48 -4.70 13.46
C ALA A 107 -11.40 -5.88 12.48
N HIS A 108 -12.40 -5.98 11.62
CA HIS A 108 -12.39 -6.89 10.48
C HIS A 108 -13.02 -6.24 9.25
N ILE A 109 -12.68 -6.74 8.06
CA ILE A 109 -13.32 -6.34 6.81
C ILE A 109 -14.70 -6.97 6.72
N ALA A 110 -15.78 -6.22 6.92
CA ALA A 110 -17.14 -6.76 6.80
C ALA A 110 -17.68 -6.69 5.37
N LEU A 111 -17.28 -5.66 4.62
CA LEU A 111 -17.68 -5.51 3.23
C LEU A 111 -16.59 -4.85 2.39
N LYS A 112 -16.69 -5.13 1.09
CA LYS A 112 -15.79 -4.71 0.03
C LYS A 112 -16.63 -4.11 -1.09
N ARG A 113 -16.19 -2.97 -1.64
CA ARG A 113 -16.83 -2.31 -2.78
C ARG A 113 -15.79 -1.86 -3.79
N GLU A 114 -16.06 -2.17 -5.04
CA GLU A 114 -15.40 -1.58 -6.19
C GLU A 114 -16.12 -0.29 -6.56
N TRP A 115 -15.35 0.74 -6.89
CA TRP A 115 -15.85 2.06 -7.30
C TRP A 115 -17.02 2.52 -6.41
N PRO A 116 -16.79 2.75 -5.10
CA PRO A 116 -17.86 3.04 -4.15
C PRO A 116 -18.43 4.44 -4.34
N THR A 117 -19.74 4.59 -4.08
CA THR A 117 -20.35 5.89 -3.82
C THR A 117 -19.76 6.49 -2.54
N TRP A 118 -19.41 7.78 -2.58
CA TRP A 118 -18.92 8.48 -1.40
C TRP A 118 -19.97 9.42 -0.83
N THR A 119 -20.32 9.23 0.44
CA THR A 119 -21.15 10.18 1.19
C THR A 119 -20.29 10.85 2.26
N PRO A 120 -20.12 12.19 2.21
CA PRO A 120 -19.36 12.90 3.23
C PRO A 120 -20.04 12.75 4.60
N PRO A 121 -19.28 12.44 5.67
CA PRO A 121 -19.82 12.42 7.02
C PRO A 121 -20.45 13.77 7.40
N SER A 122 -21.52 13.76 8.19
CA SER A 122 -22.20 14.99 8.63
C SER A 122 -21.27 16.00 9.32
N GLN A 123 -20.31 15.51 10.12
CA GLN A 123 -19.29 16.35 10.73
C GLN A 123 -18.35 17.00 9.71
N MET A 124 -18.08 16.33 8.59
CA MET A 124 -17.29 16.89 7.50
C MET A 124 -18.06 18.02 6.81
N ILE A 125 -19.35 17.81 6.52
CA ILE A 125 -20.23 18.86 5.95
C ILE A 125 -20.30 20.08 6.89
N ARG A 126 -20.37 19.88 8.21
CA ARG A 126 -20.37 21.01 9.16
C ARG A 126 -19.11 21.87 9.06
N ARG A 127 -17.95 21.26 8.76
CA ARG A 127 -16.68 21.97 8.58
C ARG A 127 -16.49 22.53 7.17
N GLN A 128 -17.11 21.89 6.18
CA GLN A 128 -17.03 22.18 4.75
C GLN A 128 -18.44 22.14 4.14
N PRO A 129 -19.25 23.20 4.33
CA PRO A 129 -20.66 23.23 3.93
C PRO A 129 -20.90 22.99 2.44
N GLU A 130 -19.91 23.32 1.59
CA GLU A 130 -19.94 23.06 0.15
C GLU A 130 -20.08 21.58 -0.22
N LEU A 131 -19.71 20.68 0.70
CA LEU A 131 -19.87 19.23 0.53
C LEU A 131 -21.31 18.76 0.70
N ALA A 132 -22.22 19.60 1.20
CA ALA A 132 -23.64 19.25 1.38
C ALA A 132 -24.31 18.81 0.06
N LYS A 133 -23.83 19.30 -1.09
CA LYS A 133 -24.28 18.85 -2.41
C LYS A 133 -24.08 17.35 -2.66
N PHE A 134 -23.17 16.72 -1.93
CA PHE A 134 -22.90 15.28 -2.00
C PHE A 134 -23.56 14.48 -0.86
N ALA A 135 -24.45 15.08 -0.06
CA ALA A 135 -25.13 14.39 1.02
C ALA A 135 -25.96 13.18 0.54
N GLY A 136 -26.44 13.21 -0.71
CA GLY A 136 -27.10 12.08 -1.37
C GLY A 136 -26.13 11.02 -1.96
N GLY A 137 -24.82 11.22 -1.82
CA GLY A 137 -23.79 10.42 -2.46
C GLY A 137 -23.16 11.10 -3.67
N MET A 138 -21.83 11.03 -3.75
CA MET A 138 -21.06 11.31 -4.96
C MET A 138 -20.89 10.00 -5.73
N GLU A 139 -21.26 10.03 -7.01
CA GLU A 139 -21.12 8.88 -7.91
C GLU A 139 -19.68 8.37 -8.00
N PRO A 140 -19.48 7.09 -8.34
CA PRO A 140 -18.15 6.54 -8.54
C PRO A 140 -17.42 7.22 -9.71
N GLY A 141 -16.11 7.41 -9.55
CA GLY A 141 -15.28 7.96 -10.62
C GLY A 141 -13.90 8.40 -10.15
N LEU A 142 -13.09 8.87 -11.10
CA LEU A 142 -11.68 9.20 -10.86
C LEU A 142 -11.47 10.28 -9.80
N MET A 143 -12.45 11.18 -9.62
CA MET A 143 -12.38 12.25 -8.62
C MET A 143 -13.06 11.91 -7.30
N ASN A 144 -13.60 10.69 -7.16
CA ASN A 144 -14.25 10.26 -5.93
C ASN A 144 -13.21 10.11 -4.80
N PRO A 145 -13.42 10.70 -3.61
CA PRO A 145 -12.47 10.64 -2.50
C PRO A 145 -12.15 9.24 -1.97
N LEU A 146 -13.03 8.26 -2.21
CA LEU A 146 -12.81 6.85 -1.86
C LEU A 146 -12.01 6.07 -2.91
N GLY A 147 -11.76 6.66 -4.08
CA GLY A 147 -10.98 6.06 -5.15
C GLY A 147 -11.62 4.78 -5.73
N ALA A 148 -10.76 3.88 -6.22
CA ALA A 148 -11.18 2.70 -6.97
C ALA A 148 -11.79 1.58 -6.10
N ARG A 149 -11.45 1.50 -4.82
CA ARG A 149 -11.88 0.44 -3.89
C ARG A 149 -12.08 0.99 -2.50
N ALA A 150 -13.03 0.43 -1.76
CA ALA A 150 -13.16 0.62 -0.31
C ALA A 150 -13.46 -0.69 0.42
N MET A 151 -12.81 -0.88 1.57
CA MET A 151 -13.04 -1.98 2.50
C MET A 151 -13.46 -1.39 3.85
N TYR A 152 -14.58 -1.87 4.39
CA TYR A 152 -15.24 -1.23 5.53
C TYR A 152 -14.93 -2.01 6.81
N LEU A 153 -14.52 -1.26 7.83
CA LEU A 153 -14.04 -1.81 9.09
C LEU A 153 -15.16 -1.89 10.11
N PHE A 154 -15.38 -3.10 10.63
CA PHE A 154 -16.38 -3.39 11.63
C PHE A 154 -15.73 -3.94 12.90
N ASN A 155 -16.37 -3.70 14.03
CA ASN A 155 -16.05 -4.37 15.30
C ASN A 155 -17.32 -5.00 15.89
N LYS A 156 -17.27 -5.41 17.16
CA LYS A 156 -18.42 -6.02 17.85
C LYS A 156 -19.68 -5.12 17.88
N GLY A 157 -19.50 -3.81 17.78
CA GLY A 157 -20.58 -2.82 17.75
C GLY A 157 -21.10 -2.46 16.35
N GLY A 158 -20.58 -3.09 15.29
CA GLY A 158 -20.98 -2.81 13.90
C GLY A 158 -19.99 -1.94 13.13
N ASP A 159 -20.49 -1.15 12.18
CA ASP A 159 -19.68 -0.26 11.34
C ASP A 159 -18.99 0.81 12.19
N MET A 160 -17.67 0.88 12.10
CA MET A 160 -16.88 1.83 12.89
C MET A 160 -16.80 3.22 12.24
N GLY A 161 -17.30 3.41 11.02
CA GLY A 161 -17.09 4.64 10.27
C GLY A 161 -15.70 4.75 9.60
N TYR A 162 -14.81 3.76 9.82
CA TYR A 162 -13.47 3.69 9.23
C TYR A 162 -13.40 2.75 8.03
N ARG A 163 -12.52 3.09 7.07
CA ARG A 163 -12.35 2.37 5.81
C ARG A 163 -10.88 2.34 5.43
N LEU A 164 -10.47 1.26 4.76
CA LEU A 164 -9.27 1.22 3.93
C LEU A 164 -9.72 1.51 2.50
N HIS A 165 -9.23 2.57 1.87
CA HIS A 165 -9.74 2.98 0.57
C HIS A 165 -8.70 3.62 -0.34
N GLY A 166 -9.02 3.71 -1.62
CA GLY A 166 -8.19 4.38 -2.62
C GLY A 166 -8.27 5.90 -2.51
N SER A 167 -7.43 6.59 -3.27
CA SER A 167 -7.46 8.03 -3.37
C SER A 167 -6.86 8.47 -4.71
N PRO A 168 -7.47 9.43 -5.41
CA PRO A 168 -6.80 10.09 -6.54
C PRO A 168 -5.63 10.97 -6.08
N GLU A 169 -5.62 11.38 -4.80
CA GLU A 169 -4.59 12.23 -4.21
C GLU A 169 -3.37 11.40 -3.78
N TRP A 170 -2.66 10.80 -4.72
CA TRP A 170 -1.43 10.02 -4.45
C TRP A 170 -0.39 10.81 -3.63
N PHE A 171 -0.40 12.14 -3.72
CA PHE A 171 0.51 13.02 -2.97
C PHE A 171 0.17 13.12 -1.47
N SER A 172 -0.95 12.53 -1.01
CA SER A 172 -1.31 12.44 0.41
C SER A 172 -0.64 11.27 1.13
N ILE A 173 -0.02 10.33 0.40
CA ILE A 173 0.64 9.18 0.99
C ILE A 173 1.86 9.62 1.80
N GLY A 174 2.02 9.04 3.01
CA GLY A 174 3.03 9.44 3.97
C GLY A 174 2.68 10.71 4.77
N LYS A 175 1.43 11.18 4.69
CA LYS A 175 0.96 12.40 5.40
C LYS A 175 -0.27 12.12 6.26
N ALA A 176 -0.48 12.97 7.27
CA ALA A 176 -1.66 12.99 8.14
C ALA A 176 -2.64 14.06 7.64
N MET A 177 -3.54 13.70 6.72
CA MET A 177 -4.39 14.67 6.01
C MET A 177 -5.88 14.30 6.00
N SER A 178 -6.24 13.05 6.30
CA SER A 178 -7.62 12.55 6.18
C SER A 178 -8.48 12.89 7.42
N SER A 179 -9.78 12.61 7.35
CA SER A 179 -10.70 12.69 8.51
C SER A 179 -10.82 11.35 9.27
N GLY A 180 -9.81 10.48 9.19
CA GLY A 180 -9.68 9.27 10.02
C GLY A 180 -9.54 7.96 9.25
N CYS A 181 -10.00 7.89 8.00
CA CYS A 181 -9.81 6.70 7.16
C CYS A 181 -8.37 6.55 6.66
N ILE A 182 -8.00 5.33 6.28
CA ILE A 182 -6.68 4.99 5.74
C ILE A 182 -6.74 5.06 4.22
N ARG A 183 -5.94 5.94 3.62
CA ARG A 183 -5.89 6.18 2.18
C ARG A 183 -4.70 5.46 1.56
N LEU A 184 -4.92 4.76 0.45
CA LEU A 184 -3.90 4.19 -0.41
C LEU A 184 -3.96 4.83 -1.80
N MET A 185 -2.90 4.70 -2.59
CA MET A 185 -2.98 4.97 -4.03
C MET A 185 -3.95 3.99 -4.68
N ASN A 186 -4.61 4.38 -5.77
CA ASN A 186 -5.61 3.52 -6.42
C ASN A 186 -5.05 2.14 -6.82
N GLN A 187 -3.84 2.11 -7.38
CA GLN A 187 -3.14 0.88 -7.76
C GLN A 187 -2.80 -0.01 -6.55
N ASP A 188 -2.57 0.59 -5.38
CA ASP A 188 -2.26 -0.13 -4.15
C ASP A 188 -3.51 -0.63 -3.44
N ILE A 189 -4.60 0.13 -3.42
CA ILE A 189 -5.87 -0.39 -2.87
C ILE A 189 -6.44 -1.50 -3.75
N ILE A 190 -6.26 -1.47 -5.07
CA ILE A 190 -6.71 -2.55 -5.96
C ILE A 190 -5.97 -3.83 -5.61
N ASP A 191 -4.64 -3.79 -5.54
CA ASP A 191 -3.83 -4.95 -5.16
C ASP A 191 -4.19 -5.48 -3.75
N LEU A 192 -4.29 -4.60 -2.75
CA LEU A 192 -4.69 -4.99 -1.40
C LEU A 192 -6.10 -5.58 -1.38
N TYR A 193 -7.04 -4.98 -2.10
CA TYR A 193 -8.42 -5.43 -2.19
C TYR A 193 -8.49 -6.84 -2.75
N ASP A 194 -7.76 -7.15 -3.82
CA ASP A 194 -7.80 -8.46 -4.45
C ASP A 194 -7.19 -9.56 -3.57
N ARG A 195 -6.19 -9.21 -2.75
CA ARG A 195 -5.59 -10.13 -1.75
C ARG A 195 -6.48 -10.36 -0.53
N THR A 196 -7.31 -9.38 -0.17
CA THR A 196 -8.01 -9.36 1.11
C THR A 196 -9.37 -10.05 1.03
N SER A 197 -9.61 -11.00 1.92
CA SER A 197 -10.93 -11.65 2.07
C SER A 197 -11.87 -10.85 2.98
N VAL A 198 -13.18 -10.96 2.74
CA VAL A 198 -14.18 -10.54 3.75
C VAL A 198 -13.97 -11.41 5.00
N GLY A 199 -13.99 -10.78 6.17
CA GLY A 199 -13.65 -11.38 7.46
C GLY A 199 -12.18 -11.23 7.85
N ALA A 200 -11.31 -10.71 6.97
CA ALA A 200 -9.90 -10.49 7.29
C ALA A 200 -9.75 -9.59 8.52
N LYS A 201 -8.87 -10.01 9.45
CA LYS A 201 -8.54 -9.25 10.67
C LYS A 201 -7.76 -8.00 10.28
N VAL A 202 -8.12 -6.87 10.89
CA VAL A 202 -7.39 -5.60 10.75
C VAL A 202 -6.96 -5.14 12.13
N ILE A 203 -5.69 -4.81 12.30
CA ILE A 203 -5.11 -4.27 13.52
C ILE A 203 -4.60 -2.87 13.20
N VAL A 204 -4.98 -1.87 14.00
CA VAL A 204 -4.48 -0.50 13.86
C VAL A 204 -3.70 -0.12 15.11
N MET A 205 -2.46 0.33 14.90
CA MET A 205 -1.49 0.72 15.92
C MET A 205 -0.79 2.04 15.60
#